data_AF-A0A2V8R938-F1
#
_entry.id   AF-A0A2V8R938-F1
#
_cell.length_a   1.000
_cell.length_b   1.000
_cell.length_c   1.000
_cell.angle_alpha   90.00
_cell.angle_beta   90.00
_cell.angle_gamma   90.00
#
_symmetry.space_group_name_H-M   'P 1'
#
loop_
_entity.id
_entity.type
_entity.pdbx_description
1 polymer ?
#
loop_
_entity_poly.entity_id
_entity_poly.type
_entity_poly.pdbx_seq_one_letter_code
_entity_poly.pdbx_strand_id
1 'polypeptide(L)'
;MRQPTFFDKESTTRGADAERVVLYALGDFQARGKVLAGRDLPFDRLRGALRRAAEAFGVEELGDEQAAAALGALGANVRRVPTFFAKHPFRVNVPVALAERARQYLEGLRQSEG
;
A
#
# COMPACT_ATOMS: atom_id res chain seq x y z
N MET A 1 -5.78 -29.37 15.47
CA MET A 1 -5.86 -27.90 15.70
C MET A 1 -4.43 -27.37 15.70
N ARG A 2 -4.05 -26.50 14.75
CA ARG A 2 -2.71 -25.88 14.73
C ARG A 2 -2.69 -24.72 15.72
N GLN A 3 -1.85 -24.80 16.75
CA GLN A 3 -1.57 -23.68 17.64
C GLN A 3 -0.75 -22.63 16.87
N PRO A 4 -1.17 -21.35 16.82
CA PRO A 4 -0.38 -20.30 16.21
C PRO A 4 0.93 -20.11 16.98
N THR A 5 2.06 -20.12 16.28
CA THR A 5 3.36 -19.90 16.89
C THR A 5 3.60 -18.41 17.15
N PHE A 6 4.58 -18.04 17.99
CA PHE A 6 4.93 -16.63 18.23
C PHE A 6 5.29 -15.91 16.91
N PHE A 7 5.86 -16.63 15.94
CA PHE A 7 6.16 -16.15 14.59
C PHE A 7 4.90 -15.88 13.73
N ASP A 8 3.80 -16.60 13.94
CA ASP A 8 2.52 -16.31 13.27
C ASP A 8 1.95 -14.96 13.70
N LYS A 9 2.10 -14.61 14.99
CA LYS A 9 1.62 -13.33 15.51
C LYS A 9 2.39 -12.15 14.92
N GLU A 10 3.72 -12.25 14.86
CA GLU A 10 4.56 -11.19 14.32
C GLU A 10 4.33 -10.98 12.81
N SER A 11 4.12 -12.08 12.08
CA SER A 11 3.79 -12.04 10.65
C SER A 11 2.40 -11.43 10.39
N THR A 12 1.44 -11.74 11.26
CA THR A 12 0.08 -11.17 11.19
C THR A 12 0.09 -9.67 11.50
N THR A 13 0.84 -9.25 12.52
CA THR A 13 0.97 -7.82 12.87
C THR A 13 1.67 -7.04 11.77
N ARG A 14 2.81 -7.52 11.24
CA ARG A 14 3.50 -6.85 10.12
C ARG A 14 2.65 -6.80 8.85
N GLY A 15 1.87 -7.85 8.57
CA GLY A 15 0.92 -7.86 7.46
C GLY A 15 -0.17 -6.80 7.62
N ALA A 16 -0.75 -6.70 8.82
CA ALA A 16 -1.74 -5.67 9.14
C ALA A 16 -1.16 -4.26 9.04
N ASP A 17 0.09 -4.05 9.47
CA ASP A 17 0.78 -2.76 9.34
C ASP A 17 1.04 -2.40 7.86
N ALA A 18 1.45 -3.37 7.05
CA ALA A 18 1.68 -3.16 5.62
C ALA A 18 0.38 -2.78 4.88
N GLU A 19 -0.75 -3.43 5.18
CA GLU A 19 -2.05 -3.07 4.60
C GLU A 19 -2.47 -1.65 4.97
N ARG A 20 -2.30 -1.26 6.24
CA ARG A 20 -2.62 0.09 6.72
C ARG A 20 -1.75 1.16 6.05
N VAL A 21 -0.46 0.89 5.91
CA VAL A 21 0.50 1.74 5.19
C VAL A 21 0.07 1.91 3.74
N VAL A 22 -0.29 0.82 3.04
CA VAL A 22 -0.72 0.90 1.63
C VAL A 22 -2.04 1.65 1.50
N LEU A 23 -3.05 1.37 2.33
CA LEU A 23 -4.33 2.08 2.29
C LEU A 23 -4.16 3.58 2.52
N TYR A 24 -3.36 3.97 3.52
CA TYR A 24 -3.03 5.37 3.76
C TYR A 24 -2.31 5.98 2.55
N ALA A 25 -1.30 5.31 2.02
CA ALA A 25 -0.51 5.81 0.90
C ALA A 25 -1.38 6.06 -0.33
N LEU A 26 -2.29 5.14 -0.66
CA LEU A 26 -3.24 5.29 -1.76
C LEU A 26 -4.24 6.43 -1.51
N GLY A 27 -4.69 6.62 -0.27
CA GLY A 27 -5.51 7.76 0.14
C GLY A 27 -4.78 9.09 -0.02
N ASP A 28 -3.56 9.21 0.52
CA ASP A 28 -2.74 10.44 0.46
C ASP A 28 -2.38 10.78 -0.99
N PHE A 29 -2.09 9.77 -1.80
CA PHE A 29 -1.82 9.95 -3.22
C PHE A 29 -3.00 10.62 -3.93
N GLN A 30 -4.24 10.16 -3.67
CA GLN A 30 -5.45 10.73 -4.24
C GLN A 30 -5.80 12.11 -3.67
N ALA A 31 -5.62 12.32 -2.37
CA ALA A 31 -5.88 13.60 -1.70
C ALA A 31 -5.03 14.74 -2.28
N ARG A 32 -3.88 14.41 -2.88
CA ARG A 32 -3.00 15.35 -3.60
C ARG A 32 -3.43 15.60 -5.05
N GLY A 33 -4.64 15.22 -5.44
CA GLY A 33 -5.20 15.41 -6.78
C GLY A 33 -4.66 14.44 -7.83
N LYS A 34 -3.95 13.37 -7.44
CA LYS A 34 -3.40 12.41 -8.39
C LYS A 34 -4.42 11.31 -8.72
N VAL A 35 -4.60 11.04 -10.00
CA VAL A 35 -5.52 10.00 -10.48
C VAL A 35 -4.91 8.61 -10.24
N LEU A 36 -5.54 7.84 -9.36
CA LEU A 36 -5.12 6.49 -8.97
C LEU A 36 -5.90 5.39 -9.70
N ALA A 37 -7.22 5.54 -9.79
CA ALA A 37 -8.10 4.47 -10.25
C ALA A 37 -7.97 4.18 -11.76
N GLY A 38 -7.95 2.89 -12.11
CA GLY A 38 -8.05 2.40 -13.49
C GLY A 38 -6.84 2.68 -14.38
N ARG A 39 -5.72 3.13 -13.81
CA ARG A 39 -4.48 3.41 -14.57
C ARG A 39 -3.40 2.40 -14.25
N ASP A 40 -2.66 2.00 -15.28
CA ASP A 40 -1.39 1.30 -15.11
C ASP A 40 -0.30 2.31 -14.71
N LEU A 41 0.11 2.27 -13.44
CA LEU A 41 1.07 3.20 -12.85
C LEU A 41 2.42 2.52 -12.62
N PRO A 42 3.55 3.19 -12.94
CA PRO A 42 4.85 2.79 -12.44
C PRO A 42 4.86 2.83 -10.91
N PHE A 43 5.41 1.79 -10.29
CA PHE A 43 5.48 1.69 -8.83
C PHE A 43 6.28 2.83 -8.20
N ASP A 44 7.27 3.40 -8.90
CA ASP A 44 8.02 4.60 -8.49
C ASP A 44 7.11 5.77 -8.08
N ARG A 45 5.94 5.90 -8.73
CA ARG A 45 4.98 6.98 -8.41
C ARG A 45 4.35 6.81 -7.03
N LEU A 46 4.24 5.57 -6.56
CA LEU A 46 3.66 5.23 -5.26
C LEU A 46 4.70 5.24 -4.13
N ARG A 47 6.00 5.04 -4.43
CA ARG A 47 7.09 5.04 -3.43
C ARG A 47 7.04 6.25 -2.51
N GLY A 48 6.88 7.44 -3.08
CA GLY A 48 6.80 8.67 -2.28
C GLY A 48 5.61 8.71 -1.32
N ALA A 49 4.47 8.10 -1.67
CA ALA A 49 3.31 8.00 -0.79
C ALA A 49 3.48 6.90 0.26
N LEU A 50 4.05 5.75 -0.12
CA LEU A 50 4.36 4.65 0.78
C LEU A 50 5.34 5.07 1.88
N ARG A 51 6.39 5.82 1.52
CA ARG A 51 7.34 6.36 2.49
C ARG A 51 6.67 7.26 3.52
N ARG A 52 5.85 8.23 3.08
CA ARG A 52 5.11 9.12 4.00
C ARG A 52 4.14 8.35 4.88
N ALA A 53 3.50 7.31 4.36
CA ALA A 53 2.61 6.47 5.13
C ALA A 53 3.36 5.70 6.22
N ALA A 54 4.53 5.13 5.90
CA ALA A 54 5.38 4.47 6.90
C ALA A 54 5.85 5.46 7.99
N GLU A 55 6.27 6.66 7.59
CA GLU A 55 6.61 7.75 8.51
C GLU A 55 5.42 8.14 9.42
N ALA A 56 4.21 8.25 8.86
CA ALA A 56 3.00 8.60 9.61
C ALA A 56 2.60 7.54 10.65
N PHE A 57 2.88 6.26 10.39
CA PHE A 57 2.61 5.17 11.33
C PHE A 57 3.80 4.83 12.24
N GLY A 58 4.95 5.48 12.06
CA GLY A 58 6.17 5.18 12.83
C GLY A 58 6.70 3.77 12.57
N VAL A 59 6.49 3.22 11.37
CA VAL A 59 6.93 1.87 10.97
C VAL A 59 8.05 1.94 9.94
N GLU A 60 8.76 0.82 9.77
CA GLU A 60 9.80 0.71 8.74
C GLU A 60 9.21 0.86 7.33
N GLU A 61 9.97 1.49 6.43
CA GLU A 61 9.56 1.66 5.05
C GLU A 61 9.41 0.30 4.35
N LEU A 62 8.24 0.07 3.73
CA LEU A 62 7.99 -1.16 2.97
C LEU A 62 8.97 -1.27 1.79
N GLY A 63 9.67 -2.41 1.72
CA GLY A 63 10.41 -2.79 0.53
C GLY A 63 9.50 -3.05 -0.67
N ASP A 64 10.05 -3.07 -1.88
CA ASP A 64 9.26 -3.19 -3.10
C ASP A 64 8.36 -4.44 -3.12
N GLU A 65 8.92 -5.60 -2.73
CA GLU A 65 8.19 -6.86 -2.69
C GLU A 65 7.06 -6.85 -1.64
N GLN A 66 7.33 -6.30 -0.46
CA GLN A 66 6.34 -6.23 0.62
C GLN A 66 5.18 -5.32 0.23
N ALA A 67 5.48 -4.16 -0.35
CA ALA A 67 4.46 -3.23 -0.82
C ALA A 67 3.69 -3.79 -2.03
N ALA A 68 4.35 -4.48 -2.96
CA ALA A 68 3.71 -5.17 -4.07
C ALA A 68 2.76 -6.28 -3.58
N ALA A 69 3.20 -7.08 -2.60
CA ALA A 69 2.38 -8.12 -1.99
C ALA A 69 1.17 -7.53 -1.25
N ALA A 70 1.37 -6.48 -0.45
CA ALA A 70 0.28 -5.81 0.27
C ALA A 70 -0.73 -5.14 -0.69
N LEU A 71 -0.26 -4.50 -1.76
CA LEU A 71 -1.12 -3.99 -2.83
C LEU A 71 -1.95 -5.11 -3.46
N GLY A 72 -1.31 -6.23 -3.78
CA GLY A 72 -1.99 -7.42 -4.33
C GLY A 72 -3.03 -7.99 -3.38
N ALA A 73 -2.71 -8.12 -2.10
CA ALA A 73 -3.62 -8.61 -1.05
C ALA A 73 -4.86 -7.70 -0.89
N LEU A 74 -4.69 -6.39 -1.06
CA LEU A 74 -5.79 -5.42 -1.05
C LEU A 74 -6.61 -5.39 -2.35
N GLY A 75 -6.24 -6.17 -3.36
CA GLY A 75 -6.96 -6.31 -4.62
C GLY A 75 -6.44 -5.41 -5.76
N ALA A 76 -5.28 -4.77 -5.61
CA ALA A 76 -4.63 -4.13 -6.75
C ALA A 76 -4.07 -5.18 -7.71
N ASN A 77 -4.11 -4.89 -9.01
CA ASN A 77 -3.42 -5.71 -9.99
C ASN A 77 -1.96 -5.25 -10.08
N VAL A 78 -1.05 -6.06 -9.54
CA VAL A 78 0.38 -5.80 -9.53
C VAL A 78 1.06 -6.76 -10.49
N ARG A 79 1.78 -6.21 -11.47
CA ARG A 79 2.56 -6.98 -12.43
C ARG A 79 4.03 -6.61 -12.34
N ARG A 80 4.88 -7.63 -12.33
CA ARG A 80 6.32 -7.45 -12.39
C ARG A 80 6.75 -7.15 -13.82
N VAL A 81 7.67 -6.20 -13.99
CA VAL A 81 8.31 -5.91 -15.27
C VAL A 81 9.80 -6.26 -15.19
N PRO A 82 10.48 -6.51 -16.31
CA PRO A 82 11.92 -6.79 -16.26
C PRO A 82 12.70 -5.62 -15.65
N THR A 83 13.74 -5.93 -14.87
CA THR A 83 14.48 -4.97 -14.04
C THR A 83 15.22 -3.88 -14.82
N PHE A 84 15.49 -4.11 -16.11
CA PHE A 84 16.07 -3.09 -16.98
C PHE A 84 15.07 -2.03 -17.44
N PHE A 85 13.76 -2.20 -17.21
CA PHE A 85 12.74 -1.20 -17.53
C PHE A 85 12.54 -0.16 -16.42
N ALA A 86 12.81 -0.50 -15.15
CA ALA A 86 12.58 0.40 -14.01
C ALA A 86 13.41 -0.03 -12.79
N LYS A 87 13.83 0.97 -11.99
CA LYS A 87 14.52 0.75 -10.71
C LYS A 87 13.67 -0.08 -9.75
N HIS A 88 12.37 0.20 -9.70
CA HIS A 88 11.39 -0.58 -8.95
C HIS A 88 10.52 -1.37 -9.94
N PRO A 89 10.73 -2.69 -10.12
CA PRO A 89 10.26 -3.45 -11.28
C PRO A 89 8.79 -3.86 -11.20
N PHE A 90 7.90 -2.94 -10.85
CA PHE A 90 6.46 -3.19 -10.70
C PHE A 90 5.61 -2.14 -11.42
N ARG A 91 4.52 -2.61 -11.98
CA ARG A 91 3.41 -1.80 -12.48
C ARG A 91 2.17 -2.15 -11.68
N VAL A 92 1.41 -1.13 -11.30
CA VAL A 92 0.26 -1.27 -10.41
C VAL A 92 -0.96 -0.65 -11.07
N ASN A 93 -2.04 -1.42 -11.17
CA ASN A 93 -3.36 -0.91 -11.49
C ASN A 93 -4.26 -1.05 -10.25
N VAL A 94 -4.78 0.08 -9.78
CA VAL A 94 -5.67 0.12 -8.62
C VAL A 94 -7.12 0.19 -9.11
N PRO A 95 -7.96 -0.81 -8.79
CA PRO A 95 -9.39 -0.75 -9.10
C PRO A 95 -10.08 0.42 -8.39
N VAL A 96 -11.18 0.90 -8.96
CA VAL A 96 -12.00 1.99 -8.38
C VAL A 96 -12.40 1.68 -6.95
N ALA A 97 -12.86 0.45 -6.67
CA ALA A 97 -13.28 0.05 -5.33
C ALA A 97 -12.15 0.16 -4.28
N LEU A 98 -10.91 -0.20 -4.64
CA LEU A 98 -9.77 -0.04 -3.74
C LEU A 98 -9.39 1.43 -3.57
N ALA A 99 -9.47 2.23 -4.65
CA ALA A 99 -9.22 3.66 -4.58
C ALA A 99 -10.22 4.37 -3.65
N GLU A 100 -11.50 4.02 -3.73
CA GLU A 100 -12.56 4.54 -2.84
C GLU A 100 -12.34 4.11 -1.39
N ARG A 101 -12.06 2.81 -1.15
CA ARG A 101 -11.74 2.29 0.19
C ARG A 101 -10.55 3.03 0.81
N ALA A 102 -9.49 3.27 0.04
CA ALA A 102 -8.32 4.01 0.50
C ALA A 102 -8.62 5.48 0.84
N ARG A 103 -9.51 6.12 0.07
CA ARG A 103 -9.97 7.49 0.36
C ARG A 103 -10.74 7.55 1.68
N GLN A 104 -11.70 6.64 1.86
CA GLN A 104 -12.49 6.54 3.09
C GLN A 104 -11.60 6.23 4.31
N TYR A 105 -10.60 5.38 4.14
CA TYR A 105 -9.64 5.06 5.20
C TYR A 105 -8.87 6.32 5.68
N LEU A 106 -8.37 7.13 4.74
CA LEU A 106 -7.68 8.38 5.09
C LEU A 106 -8.63 9.42 5.72
N GLU A 107 -9.86 9.53 5.22
CA GLU A 107 -10.88 10.42 5.79
C GLU A 107 -11.24 10.02 7.22
N GLY A 108 -11.41 8.72 7.48
CA GLY A 108 -11.68 8.19 8.82
C GLY A 108 -10.54 8.47 9.81
N LEU A 109 -9.28 8.33 9.39
CA LEU A 109 -8.13 8.68 10.23
C LEU A 109 -8.13 10.16 10.62
N ARG A 110 -8.35 11.05 9.64
CA ARG A 110 -8.41 12.50 9.90
C ARG A 110 -9.52 12.91 10.86
N GLN A 111 -10.65 12.21 10.83
CA GLN A 111 -11.77 12.46 11.75
C GLN A 111 -11.50 11.93 13.16
N SER A 112 -10.61 10.95 13.32
CA SER A 112 -10.21 10.43 14.64
C SER A 112 -9.08 11.22 15.30
N GLU A 113 -8.34 12.02 14.53
CA GLU A 113 -7.23 12.86 15.01
C GLU A 113 -7.64 14.31 15.31
N GLY A 114 -8.89 14.70 15.00
CA GLY A 114 -9.46 16.03 15.26
C GLY A 114 -10.46 16.02 16.41
#